data_AF-W3WYZ2-F1
#
_entry.id   AF-W3WYZ2-F1
#
_cell.length_a   1.000
_cell.length_b   1.000
_cell.length_c   1.000
_cell.angle_alpha   90.00
_cell.angle_beta   90.00
_cell.angle_gamma   90.00
#
_symmetry.space_group_name_H-M   'P 1'
#
loop_
_entity.id
_entity.type
_entity.pdbx_description
1 polymer ?
#
loop_
_entity_poly.entity_id
_entity_poly.type
_entity_poly.pdbx_seq_one_letter_code
_entity_poly.pdbx_strand_id
1 'polypeptide(L)'
;MEVGGYAFVAGGGKACCYAFAREGATGVVVADIDIDAAEETASEIRALATHPEFLAEAVQLDLGAEESIQSAISYTTAIFGRVDYSIHCNGMPNRTCDLIAQASFVDLKRLLELDIHRAVV
;
A
#
# COMPACT_ATOMS: atom_id res chain seq x y z
N MET A 1 -10.34 -0.49 19.42
CA MET A 1 -9.10 0.00 20.06
C MET A 1 -8.72 1.25 19.28
N GLU A 2 -8.33 2.36 19.90
CA GLU A 2 -7.99 3.55 19.11
C GLU A 2 -6.60 3.38 18.49
N VAL A 3 -6.53 3.14 17.18
CA VAL A 3 -5.30 2.97 16.42
C VAL A 3 -4.89 4.34 15.89
N GLY A 4 -4.38 5.22 16.75
CA GLY A 4 -3.92 6.55 16.33
C GLY A 4 -2.66 6.50 15.45
N GLY A 5 -2.32 7.59 14.78
CA GLY A 5 -1.12 7.70 13.92
C GLY A 5 -1.41 7.53 12.44
N TYR A 6 -0.35 7.34 11.64
CA TYR A 6 -0.40 7.39 10.18
C TYR A 6 -0.02 6.06 9.53
N ALA A 7 -0.88 5.57 8.64
CA ALA A 7 -0.64 4.34 7.91
C ALA A 7 -0.28 4.60 6.44
N PHE A 8 0.66 3.81 5.92
CA PHE A 8 0.93 3.66 4.50
C PHE A 8 0.48 2.25 4.08
N VAL A 9 -0.45 2.14 3.14
CA VAL A 9 -1.03 0.86 2.69
C VAL A 9 -0.79 0.70 1.20
N ALA A 10 0.01 -0.30 0.82
CA ALA A 10 0.41 -0.55 -0.56
C ALA A 10 -0.22 -1.82 -1.16
N GLY A 11 -0.69 -1.74 -2.40
CA GLY A 11 -1.04 -2.88 -3.27
C GLY A 11 -2.31 -3.61 -2.86
N GLY A 12 -3.47 -2.97 -2.95
CA GLY A 12 -4.77 -3.65 -2.78
C GLY A 12 -5.21 -3.94 -1.34
N GLY A 13 -4.56 -3.33 -0.33
CA GLY A 13 -4.92 -3.46 1.09
C GLY A 13 -6.20 -2.74 1.51
N LYS A 14 -7.24 -2.68 0.64
CA LYS A 14 -8.47 -1.89 0.84
C LYS A 14 -9.12 -2.15 2.20
N ALA A 15 -9.27 -3.42 2.60
CA ALA A 15 -9.85 -3.76 3.91
C ALA A 15 -9.05 -3.19 5.11
N CYS A 16 -7.72 -3.11 5.00
CA CYS A 16 -6.87 -2.49 6.01
C CYS A 16 -7.12 -0.98 6.08
N CYS A 17 -7.22 -0.30 4.93
CA CYS A 17 -7.53 1.14 4.89
C CYS A 17 -8.84 1.45 5.63
N TYR A 18 -9.87 0.63 5.41
CA TYR A 18 -11.17 0.77 6.10
C TYR A 18 -11.04 0.54 7.59
N ALA A 19 -10.26 -0.46 8.01
CA ALA A 19 -10.03 -0.75 9.42
C ALA A 19 -9.31 0.42 10.11
N PHE A 20 -8.25 0.97 9.51
CA PHE A 20 -7.53 2.13 10.07
C PHE A 20 -8.45 3.35 10.20
N ALA A 21 -9.23 3.68 9.18
CA ALA A 21 -10.15 4.81 9.24
C ALA A 21 -11.20 4.65 10.34
N ARG A 22 -11.77 3.43 10.49
CA ARG A 22 -12.80 3.15 11.50
C ARG A 22 -12.25 3.09 12.92
N GLU A 23 -11.03 2.60 13.10
CA GLU A 23 -10.40 2.44 14.41
C GLU A 23 -9.65 3.71 14.88
N GLY A 24 -9.77 4.83 14.17
CA GLY A 24 -9.31 6.14 14.65
C GLY A 24 -7.88 6.52 14.25
N ALA A 25 -7.36 5.97 13.15
CA ALA A 25 -6.13 6.47 12.55
C ALA A 25 -6.24 7.97 12.25
N THR A 26 -5.12 8.67 12.37
CA THR A 26 -5.03 10.10 12.04
C THR A 26 -4.90 10.31 10.54
N GLY A 27 -4.31 9.35 9.81
CA GLY A 27 -4.33 9.38 8.36
C GLY A 27 -3.88 8.09 7.70
N VAL A 28 -4.26 7.94 6.43
CA VAL A 28 -3.94 6.77 5.60
C VAL A 28 -3.52 7.24 4.21
N VAL A 29 -2.32 6.87 3.76
CA VAL A 29 -1.98 6.88 2.34
C VAL A 29 -2.34 5.54 1.73
N VAL A 30 -3.16 5.57 0.68
CA VAL A 30 -3.51 4.42 -0.15
C VAL A 30 -2.61 4.45 -1.38
N ALA A 31 -1.69 3.50 -1.45
CA ALA A 31 -0.73 3.38 -2.53
C ALA A 31 -1.09 2.19 -3.42
N ASP A 32 -1.31 2.41 -4.71
CA ASP A 32 -1.62 1.35 -5.65
C ASP A 32 -1.06 1.67 -7.04
N ILE A 33 -0.83 0.64 -7.86
CA ILE A 33 -0.42 0.84 -9.25
C ILE A 33 -1.58 1.46 -10.06
N ASP A 34 -2.82 1.12 -9.67
CA ASP A 34 -4.05 1.70 -10.16
C ASP A 34 -4.44 2.91 -9.30
N ILE A 35 -4.11 4.11 -9.79
CA ILE A 35 -4.38 5.36 -9.07
C ILE A 35 -5.88 5.61 -8.90
N ASP A 36 -6.72 5.21 -9.86
CA ASP A 36 -8.17 5.43 -9.78
C ASP A 36 -8.78 4.60 -8.64
N ALA A 37 -8.33 3.34 -8.49
CA ALA A 37 -8.73 2.48 -7.38
C ALA A 37 -8.24 3.00 -6.01
N ALA A 38 -7.04 3.59 -5.96
CA ALA A 38 -6.51 4.22 -4.76
C ALA A 38 -7.31 5.47 -4.37
N GLU A 39 -7.67 6.32 -5.34
CA GLU A 39 -8.50 7.52 -5.14
C GLU A 39 -9.91 7.16 -4.67
N GLU A 40 -10.53 6.14 -5.28
CA GLU A 40 -11.83 5.62 -4.83
C GLU A 40 -11.76 5.18 -3.37
N THR A 41 -10.76 4.36 -3.04
CA THR A 41 -10.56 3.88 -1.67
C THR A 41 -10.32 5.02 -0.69
N ALA A 42 -9.49 6.00 -1.04
CA ALA A 42 -9.21 7.17 -0.22
C ALA A 42 -10.48 8.01 0.04
N SER A 43 -11.34 8.15 -0.98
CA SER A 43 -12.63 8.82 -0.85
C SER A 43 -13.58 8.06 0.10
N GLU A 44 -13.69 6.75 -0.06
CA GLU A 44 -14.55 5.90 0.78
C GLU A 44 -14.12 5.92 2.25
N ILE A 45 -12.82 5.76 2.53
CA ILE A 45 -12.34 5.74 3.91
C ILE A 45 -12.44 7.11 4.58
N ARG A 46 -12.33 8.21 3.82
CA ARG A 46 -12.53 9.57 4.35
C ARG A 46 -13.96 9.77 4.85
N ALA A 47 -14.95 9.17 4.19
CA ALA A 47 -16.34 9.21 4.62
C ALA A 47 -16.64 8.32 5.85
N LEU A 48 -15.82 7.29 6.07
CA LEU A 48 -16.00 6.31 7.16
C LEU A 48 -15.15 6.59 8.39
N ALA A 49 -14.23 7.54 8.30
CA ALA A 49 -13.25 7.80 9.34
C ALA A 49 -13.90 8.32 10.63
N THR A 50 -13.40 7.86 11.77
CA THR A 50 -13.87 8.28 13.09
C THR A 50 -13.04 9.42 13.68
N HIS A 51 -11.80 9.60 13.21
CA HIS A 51 -10.93 10.69 13.65
C HIS A 51 -11.33 12.02 12.99
N PRO A 52 -11.53 13.11 13.75
CA PRO A 52 -12.05 14.38 13.21
C PRO A 52 -11.10 15.08 12.24
N GLU A 53 -9.79 14.86 12.41
CA GLU A 53 -8.74 15.41 11.53
C GLU A 53 -8.17 14.34 10.59
N PHE A 54 -8.97 13.31 10.27
CA PHE A 54 -8.52 12.24 9.40
C PHE A 54 -8.11 12.74 8.02
N LEU A 55 -6.91 12.36 7.59
CA LEU A 55 -6.42 12.64 6.24
C LEU A 55 -6.23 11.33 5.45
N ALA A 56 -6.88 11.24 4.29
CA ALA A 56 -6.66 10.17 3.34
C ALA A 56 -6.06 10.73 2.06
N GLU A 57 -5.01 10.11 1.54
CA GLU A 57 -4.38 10.50 0.27
C GLU A 57 -4.16 9.26 -0.59
N ALA A 58 -4.24 9.44 -1.91
CA ALA A 58 -3.99 8.39 -2.89
C ALA A 58 -2.67 8.65 -3.61
N VAL A 59 -1.88 7.60 -3.81
CA VAL A 59 -0.57 7.70 -4.45
C VAL A 59 -0.41 6.57 -5.45
N GLN A 60 0.08 6.88 -6.64
CA GLN A 60 0.44 5.85 -7.59
C GLN A 60 1.77 5.21 -7.18
N LEU A 61 1.78 3.88 -7.07
CA LEU A 61 2.94 3.09 -6.68
C LEU A 61 3.15 1.92 -7.63
N ASP A 62 4.20 2.00 -8.44
CA ASP A 62 4.73 0.88 -9.21
C ASP A 62 5.95 0.29 -8.51
N LEU A 63 5.79 -0.91 -7.92
CA LEU A 63 6.87 -1.62 -7.25
C LEU A 63 7.99 -2.09 -8.20
N GLY A 64 7.72 -2.11 -9.52
CA GLY A 64 8.72 -2.36 -10.56
C GLY A 64 9.66 -1.19 -10.80
N ALA A 65 9.33 0.01 -10.30
CA ALA A 65 10.10 1.23 -10.49
C ALA A 65 10.59 1.79 -9.14
N GLU A 66 11.90 1.73 -8.90
CA GLU A 66 12.55 2.26 -7.68
C GLU A 66 12.16 3.73 -7.41
N GLU A 67 12.16 4.57 -8.45
CA GLU A 67 11.81 5.99 -8.33
C GLU A 67 10.36 6.19 -7.89
N SER A 68 9.45 5.30 -8.30
CA SER A 68 8.04 5.35 -7.87
C SER A 68 7.91 5.05 -6.38
N ILE A 69 8.62 4.03 -5.88
CA ILE A 69 8.65 3.69 -4.45
C ILE A 69 9.20 4.86 -3.62
N GLN A 70 10.36 5.40 -4.03
CA GLN A 70 10.98 6.52 -3.33
C GLN A 70 10.09 7.76 -3.32
N SER A 71 9.41 8.04 -4.44
CA SER A 71 8.48 9.17 -4.54
C SER A 71 7.27 8.98 -3.63
N ALA A 72 6.69 7.78 -3.58
CA ALA A 72 5.53 7.49 -2.73
C ALA A 72 5.85 7.62 -1.23
N ILE A 73 7.00 7.11 -0.81
CA ILE A 73 7.47 7.22 0.58
C ILE A 73 7.79 8.69 0.92
N SER A 74 8.47 9.40 0.02
CA SER A 74 8.81 10.81 0.22
C SER A 74 7.56 11.69 0.32
N TYR A 75 6.55 11.41 -0.51
CA TYR A 75 5.27 12.10 -0.47
C TYR A 75 4.53 11.83 0.85
N THR A 76 4.44 10.56 1.26
CA THR A 76 3.80 10.15 2.52
C THR A 76 4.46 10.84 3.72
N THR A 77 5.80 10.83 3.76
CA THR A 77 6.57 11.47 4.85
C THR A 77 6.47 13.00 4.81
N ALA A 78 6.37 13.62 3.64
CA ALA A 78 6.18 15.07 3.53
C ALA A 78 4.82 15.52 4.09
N ILE A 79 3.77 14.72 3.94
CA ILE A 79 2.41 15.08 4.36
C ILE A 79 2.19 14.78 5.84
N PHE A 80 2.59 13.59 6.29
CA PHE A 80 2.33 13.15 7.66
C PHE A 80 3.47 13.46 8.63
N GLY A 81 4.67 13.78 8.12
CA GLY A 81 5.89 13.96 8.92
C GLY A 81 6.46 12.66 9.51
N ARG A 82 5.69 11.57 9.50
CA ARG A 82 6.04 10.23 10.00
C ARG A 82 5.16 9.16 9.36
N VAL A 83 5.58 7.90 9.46
CA VAL A 83 4.76 6.72 9.15
C VAL A 83 4.82 5.79 10.36
N ASP A 84 3.66 5.49 10.95
CA ASP A 84 3.54 4.63 12.13
C ASP A 84 3.30 3.17 11.75
N TYR A 85 2.58 2.96 10.65
CA TYR A 85 2.22 1.65 10.14
C TYR A 85 2.54 1.57 8.65
N SER A 86 3.28 0.53 8.24
CA SER A 86 3.49 0.20 6.83
C SER A 86 2.90 -1.16 6.53
N ILE A 87 1.98 -1.21 5.57
CA ILE A 87 1.20 -2.38 5.20
C ILE A 87 1.45 -2.66 3.73
N HIS A 88 2.02 -3.83 3.45
CA HIS A 88 2.28 -4.28 2.09
C HIS A 88 1.36 -5.47 1.78
N CYS A 89 0.36 -5.22 0.94
CA CYS A 89 -0.62 -6.21 0.48
C CYS A 89 -0.42 -6.59 -0.99
N ASN A 90 0.65 -6.09 -1.62
CA ASN A 90 1.02 -6.49 -2.96
C ASN A 90 1.21 -8.01 -3.05
N GLY A 91 0.81 -8.56 -4.18
CA GLY A 91 0.99 -9.95 -4.50
C GLY A 91 0.81 -10.14 -5.99
N MET A 92 1.90 -10.38 -6.70
CA MET A 92 1.80 -10.71 -8.11
C MET A 92 1.67 -12.22 -8.28
N PRO A 93 0.59 -12.70 -8.93
CA PRO A 93 0.52 -14.10 -9.28
C PRO A 93 1.65 -14.45 -10.25
N ASN A 94 2.20 -15.66 -10.10
CA ASN A 94 3.10 -16.19 -11.09
C ASN A 94 2.39 -16.21 -12.46
N ARG A 95 3.10 -15.87 -13.54
CA ARG A 95 2.52 -15.80 -14.90
C ARG A 95 1.97 -17.14 -15.36
N THR A 96 2.51 -18.21 -14.79
CA THR A 96 2.07 -19.59 -14.99
C THR A 96 1.79 -20.24 -13.64
N CYS A 97 0.81 -21.15 -13.60
CA CYS A 97 0.52 -21.97 -12.41
C CYS A 97 1.40 -23.24 -12.40
N ASP A 98 2.70 -23.08 -12.64
CA ASP A 98 3.62 -24.22 -12.65
C ASP A 98 3.91 -24.67 -11.21
N LEU A 99 4.19 -25.97 -11.05
CA LEU A 99 4.79 -26.47 -9.82
C LEU A 99 6.08 -25.71 -9.54
N ILE A 100 6.41 -25.42 -8.27
CA ILE A 100 7.63 -24.67 -7.91
C ILE A 100 8.89 -25.29 -8.54
N ALA A 101 8.97 -26.62 -8.62
CA ALA A 101 10.08 -27.34 -9.25
C ALA A 101 10.20 -27.14 -10.77
N GLN A 102 9.15 -26.65 -11.42
CA GLN A 102 9.04 -26.43 -12.86
C GLN A 102 8.89 -24.94 -13.19
N ALA A 103 8.77 -24.08 -12.18
CA ALA A 103 8.59 -22.66 -12.36
C ALA A 103 9.81 -22.07 -13.09
N SER A 104 9.53 -21.20 -14.06
CA SER A 104 10.53 -20.38 -14.72
C SER A 104 11.33 -19.60 -13.67
N PHE A 105 12.66 -19.73 -13.71
CA PHE A 105 13.54 -18.99 -12.83
C PHE A 105 13.33 -17.47 -12.97
N VAL A 106 13.05 -17.00 -14.18
CA VAL A 106 12.80 -15.57 -14.45
C VAL A 106 11.52 -15.11 -13.76
N ASP A 107 10.45 -15.89 -13.82
CA ASP A 107 9.17 -15.51 -13.22
C ASP A 107 9.20 -15.65 -11.71
N LEU A 108 9.82 -16.72 -11.19
CA LEU A 108 10.03 -16.89 -9.74
C LEU A 108 10.92 -15.78 -9.17
N LYS A 109 12.01 -15.42 -9.86
CA LYS A 109 12.88 -14.31 -9.45
C LYS A 109 12.11 -13.00 -9.42
N ARG A 110 11.31 -12.71 -10.45
CA ARG A 110 10.49 -11.49 -10.51
C ARG A 110 9.46 -11.42 -9.37
N LEU A 111 8.82 -12.54 -9.05
CA LEU A 111 7.88 -12.63 -7.93
C LEU A 111 8.60 -12.29 -6.61
N LEU A 112 9.73 -12.93 -6.34
CA LEU A 112 10.51 -12.67 -5.12
C LEU A 112 11.03 -11.23 -5.04
N GLU A 113 11.43 -10.65 -6.17
CA GLU A 113 11.86 -9.25 -6.23
C GLU A 113 10.73 -8.31 -5.83
N LEU A 114 9.51 -8.50 -6.34
CA LEU A 114 8.41 -7.56 -6.12
C LEU A 114 7.67 -7.79 -4.80
N ASP A 115 7.37 -9.03 -4.43
CA ASP A 115 6.54 -9.32 -3.26
C ASP A 115 7.36 -9.36 -1.96
N ILE A 116 8.67 -9.62 -2.05
CA ILE A 116 9.54 -9.73 -0.86
C ILE A 116 10.53 -8.58 -0.80
N HIS A 117 11.40 -8.43 -1.80
CA HIS A 117 12.51 -7.48 -1.69
C HIS A 117 12.02 -6.03 -1.64
N ARG A 118 11.01 -5.70 -2.45
CA ARG A 118 10.44 -4.36 -2.55
C ARG A 118 9.47 -4.01 -1.43
N ALA A 119 8.99 -5.01 -0.69
CA ALA A 119 8.14 -4.82 0.49
C ALA A 119 8.92 -4.48 1.78
N VAL A 120 10.23 -4.19 1.70
CA VAL A 120 11.07 -3.88 2.87
C VAL A 120 11.80 -2.54 2.72
N VAL A 121 11.58 -1.82 1.61
CA VAL A 121 12.29 -0.57 1.27
C VAL A 121 11.41 0.63 1.57
#